data_AF-T0RL83-F1
#
_entry.id   AF-T0RL83-F1
#
_cell.length_a   1.000
_cell.length_b   1.000
_cell.length_c   1.000
_cell.angle_alpha   90.00
_cell.angle_beta   90.00
_cell.angle_gamma   90.00
#
_symmetry.space_group_name_H-M   'P 1'
#
loop_
_entity.id
_entity.type
_entity.pdbx_description
1 polymer ?
#
loop_
_entity_poly.entity_id
_entity_poly.type
_entity_poly.pdbx_seq_one_letter_code
_entity_poly.pdbx_strand_id
1 'polypeptide(L)'
;MNSLIKSILVIFALSPLAFGKSEFAAPFSYVHKANCLGPVYEHQSYGQFLTKSIQSKGKHSLSLAGFVFQNEAQSSIDLFKKLVEEEIVKKLSKHEKFESRIRDAQNCKSIECALTELFNDEDQLVKSAYLLNTFNLNVSPYANKDADLLGENELDTIITATRLIPKHMLPIWDNKRLAKHIKDGIGYYKSFMIYANASIDLYAPWFKELDYDGKAYSIFHEFSHNLSYMMNMPESSTWQAMSKWQDTPNGWRYDINRIVSGYGASAPSEDAAESIVAYRINPELLKKVNRQKYDFIRDYIFLGEEFDSELNCGKTPVLSHIKALMSSQATSKLSSVAINECKIELQGMLMSRSGDQKFEKCITKTLTSELIKSSKYPHFKDAKNALSKKILGEPKLDPGTKKSITKSIYEEQLNYLTAKAQDITSRDCGKSVEDFSEENKTYLGDAKFSLTWDLRSYCYQNMKTLKKKGFSKILRDYLMKRYKEL
;
A
#
# COMPACT_ATOMS: atom_id res chain seq x y z
N MET A 1 23.72 -3.32 8.74
CA MET A 1 23.46 -3.09 10.18
C MET A 1 23.87 -1.70 10.68
N ASN A 2 24.52 -0.83 9.89
CA ASN A 2 25.02 0.48 10.36
C ASN A 2 24.22 1.73 9.90
N SER A 3 23.08 1.61 9.21
CA SER A 3 22.24 2.79 8.89
C SER A 3 20.98 2.94 9.77
N LEU A 4 20.51 1.87 10.42
CA LEU A 4 19.28 1.91 11.24
C LEU A 4 19.48 2.59 12.62
N ILE A 5 20.73 2.62 13.11
CA ILE A 5 21.05 3.15 14.45
C ILE A 5 21.26 4.68 14.43
N LYS A 6 21.52 5.29 13.26
CA LYS A 6 21.62 6.75 13.15
C LYS A 6 20.26 7.47 13.18
N SER A 7 19.15 6.75 12.97
CA SER A 7 17.81 7.35 12.89
C SER A 7 17.01 7.30 14.20
N ILE A 8 17.59 6.84 15.32
CA ILE A 8 16.84 6.59 16.57
C ILE A 8 17.14 7.63 17.68
N LEU A 9 18.07 8.56 17.49
CA LEU A 9 18.37 9.59 18.49
C LEU A 9 18.55 10.95 17.81
N VAL A 10 17.43 11.59 17.45
CA VAL A 10 17.41 13.05 17.25
C VAL A 10 17.27 13.67 18.63
N ILE A 11 18.40 14.16 19.12
CA ILE A 11 18.54 14.81 20.42
C ILE A 11 17.99 16.22 20.30
N PHE A 12 17.00 16.57 21.13
CA PHE A 12 16.60 17.96 21.31
C PHE A 12 17.71 18.69 22.08
N ALA A 13 18.38 19.60 21.40
CA ALA A 13 18.83 20.82 22.03
C ALA A 13 17.83 21.89 21.60
N LEU A 14 17.11 22.48 22.56
CA LEU A 14 16.58 23.84 22.38
C LEU A 14 17.82 24.72 22.24
N SER A 15 18.36 24.82 21.02
CA SER A 15 19.42 25.79 20.74
C SER A 15 18.76 27.16 20.87
N PRO A 16 19.16 27.98 21.84
CA PRO A 16 18.73 29.36 21.80
C PRO A 16 19.38 29.96 20.54
N LEU A 17 18.58 30.63 19.71
CA LEU A 17 19.02 31.45 18.57
C LEU A 17 19.19 30.73 17.22
N ALA A 18 18.09 30.19 16.68
CA ALA A 18 17.81 30.40 15.25
C ALA A 18 16.75 31.52 15.17
N PHE A 19 17.23 32.77 15.04
CA PHE A 19 16.39 33.97 15.05
C PHE A 19 15.16 33.84 14.11
N GLY A 20 13.96 33.79 14.69
CA GLY A 20 12.71 34.20 14.05
C GLY A 20 11.79 33.13 13.44
N LYS A 21 12.12 31.83 13.51
CA LYS A 21 11.18 30.78 13.03
C LYS A 21 10.34 30.20 14.17
N SER A 22 9.09 29.89 13.85
CA SER A 22 8.23 29.06 14.69
C SER A 22 8.87 27.69 14.87
N GLU A 23 8.77 27.12 16.08
CA GLU A 23 9.26 25.76 16.37
C GLU A 23 8.59 24.73 15.46
N PHE A 24 7.30 24.92 15.18
CA PHE A 24 6.46 24.04 14.37
C PHE A 24 6.01 24.71 13.05
N ALA A 25 5.72 23.90 12.04
CA ALA A 25 5.28 24.33 10.72
C ALA A 25 3.90 25.04 10.70
N ALA A 26 3.09 24.87 11.73
CA ALA A 26 1.85 25.60 11.91
C ALA A 26 1.54 25.76 13.41
N PRO A 27 0.81 26.82 13.81
CA PRO A 27 0.17 26.86 15.12
C PRO A 27 -0.76 25.65 15.27
N PHE A 28 -0.78 25.02 16.45
CA PHE A 28 -1.63 23.84 16.68
C PHE A 28 -3.11 24.13 16.39
N SER A 29 -3.59 25.33 16.74
CA SER A 29 -4.97 25.78 16.47
C SER A 29 -5.39 25.80 15.00
N TYR A 30 -4.47 25.54 14.06
CA TYR A 30 -4.80 25.41 12.64
C TYR A 30 -5.25 23.99 12.28
N VAL A 31 -5.00 22.98 13.12
CA VAL A 31 -5.36 21.58 12.83
C VAL A 31 -6.84 21.41 12.52
N HIS A 32 -7.72 21.89 13.40
CA HIS A 32 -9.18 21.81 13.20
C HIS A 32 -9.73 22.82 12.17
N LYS A 33 -8.91 23.78 11.74
CA LYS A 33 -9.27 24.81 10.73
C LYS A 33 -8.71 24.51 9.35
N ALA A 34 -7.91 23.45 9.22
CA ALA A 34 -7.31 23.07 7.95
C ALA A 34 -8.43 22.76 6.94
N ASN A 35 -8.26 23.16 5.69
CA ASN A 35 -9.25 22.83 4.65
C ASN A 35 -9.27 21.32 4.39
N CYS A 36 -10.31 20.82 3.72
CA CYS A 36 -10.37 19.45 3.22
C CYS A 36 -10.21 18.37 4.29
N LEU A 37 -10.66 18.62 5.53
CA LEU A 37 -10.67 17.57 6.54
C LEU A 37 -11.49 16.38 6.04
N GLY A 38 -10.91 15.20 6.19
CA GLY A 38 -11.50 13.93 5.84
C GLY A 38 -12.79 13.63 6.61
N PRO A 39 -13.39 12.46 6.34
CA PRO A 39 -14.72 12.12 6.84
C PRO A 39 -14.81 12.29 8.35
N VAL A 40 -15.91 12.90 8.78
CA VAL A 40 -16.25 13.00 10.20
C VAL A 40 -16.58 11.60 10.68
N TYR A 41 -16.04 11.23 11.83
CA TYR A 41 -16.49 10.01 12.51
C TYR A 41 -17.95 10.20 12.93
N GLU A 42 -18.84 9.43 12.32
CA GLU A 42 -20.25 9.37 12.69
C GLU A 42 -20.48 8.11 13.50
N HIS A 43 -20.60 8.27 14.82
CA HIS A 43 -20.77 7.17 15.77
C HIS A 43 -21.89 6.21 15.33
N GLN A 44 -23.07 6.73 14.99
CA GLN A 44 -24.22 5.91 14.58
C GLN A 44 -23.95 5.06 13.32
N SER A 45 -23.22 5.60 12.35
CA SER A 45 -22.87 4.89 11.11
C SER A 45 -21.88 3.76 11.38
N TYR A 46 -20.89 4.01 12.23
CA TYR A 46 -19.88 3.01 12.58
C TYR A 46 -20.35 1.98 13.61
N GLY A 47 -21.22 2.38 14.54
CA GLY A 47 -21.96 1.46 15.40
C GLY A 47 -22.72 0.45 14.54
N GLN A 48 -23.48 0.90 13.54
CA GLN A 48 -24.18 0.01 12.61
C GLN A 48 -23.24 -0.89 11.80
N PHE A 49 -22.07 -0.39 11.36
CA PHE A 49 -21.05 -1.21 10.71
C PHE A 49 -20.50 -2.29 11.64
N LEU A 50 -20.22 -1.93 12.89
CA LEU A 50 -19.70 -2.83 13.91
C LEU A 50 -20.75 -3.89 14.26
N THR A 51 -21.99 -3.48 14.50
CA THR A 51 -23.15 -4.35 14.67
C THR A 51 -23.25 -5.35 13.52
N LYS A 52 -23.20 -4.91 12.26
CA LYS A 52 -23.25 -5.81 11.11
C LYS A 52 -22.05 -6.76 11.03
N SER A 53 -20.87 -6.31 11.42
CA SER A 53 -19.62 -7.07 11.27
C SER A 53 -19.35 -8.04 12.42
N ILE A 54 -19.82 -7.73 13.63
CA ILE A 54 -19.59 -8.49 14.86
C ILE A 54 -20.83 -9.28 15.29
N GLN A 55 -22.05 -8.73 15.17
CA GLN A 55 -23.27 -9.39 15.67
C GLN A 55 -23.86 -10.42 14.71
N SER A 56 -23.31 -10.56 13.50
CA SER A 56 -23.78 -11.59 12.56
C SER A 56 -23.47 -12.97 13.11
N LYS A 57 -24.50 -13.76 13.43
CA LYS A 57 -24.31 -15.17 13.83
C LYS A 57 -23.75 -15.97 12.66
N GLY A 58 -22.61 -16.61 12.88
CA GLY A 58 -22.03 -17.58 11.96
C GLY A 58 -22.21 -19.01 12.44
N LYS A 59 -21.40 -19.91 11.88
CA LYS A 59 -21.44 -21.36 12.18
C LYS A 59 -20.12 -21.86 12.76
N HIS A 60 -19.20 -20.95 13.09
CA HIS A 60 -17.85 -21.30 13.53
C HIS A 60 -17.77 -21.28 15.05
N SER A 61 -17.26 -22.36 15.63
CA SER A 61 -16.79 -22.39 17.01
C SER A 61 -15.28 -22.56 16.97
N LEU A 62 -14.55 -21.74 17.73
CA LEU A 62 -13.09 -21.70 17.66
C LEU A 62 -12.47 -21.21 18.96
N SER A 63 -11.22 -21.59 19.17
CA SER A 63 -10.37 -21.04 20.22
C SER A 63 -9.35 -20.09 19.59
N LEU A 64 -9.28 -18.85 20.09
CA LEU A 64 -8.35 -17.82 19.64
C LEU A 64 -7.77 -17.10 20.84
N ALA A 65 -6.46 -16.95 20.92
CA ALA A 65 -5.79 -16.18 21.99
C ALA A 65 -6.19 -16.56 23.43
N GLY A 66 -6.57 -17.82 23.66
CA GLY A 66 -7.07 -18.31 24.96
C GLY A 66 -8.56 -18.06 25.22
N PHE A 67 -9.31 -17.51 24.26
CA PHE A 67 -10.76 -17.33 24.30
C PHE A 67 -11.46 -18.45 23.52
N VAL A 68 -12.66 -18.86 23.94
CA VAL A 68 -13.44 -19.90 23.26
C VAL A 68 -14.77 -19.32 22.80
N PHE A 69 -14.93 -19.17 21.49
CA PHE A 69 -16.09 -18.55 20.86
C PHE A 69 -17.00 -19.57 20.18
N GLN A 70 -18.28 -19.23 20.07
CA GLN A 70 -19.32 -20.09 19.49
C GLN A 70 -20.21 -19.30 18.52
N ASN A 71 -20.51 -19.91 17.37
CA ASN A 71 -21.41 -19.34 16.35
C ASN A 71 -20.96 -17.98 15.79
N GLU A 72 -19.65 -17.83 15.59
CA GLU A 72 -19.04 -16.58 15.09
C GLU A 72 -19.06 -16.50 13.57
N ALA A 73 -19.25 -15.29 13.04
CA ALA A 73 -19.02 -15.00 11.63
C ALA A 73 -17.53 -14.79 11.32
N GLN A 74 -17.14 -15.06 10.08
CA GLN A 74 -15.75 -14.91 9.65
C GLN A 74 -15.24 -13.46 9.80
N SER A 75 -16.10 -12.47 9.55
CA SER A 75 -15.77 -11.04 9.73
C SER A 75 -15.40 -10.70 11.17
N SER A 76 -16.14 -11.26 12.15
CA SER A 76 -15.90 -11.06 13.58
C SER A 76 -14.58 -11.71 13.99
N ILE A 77 -14.32 -12.92 13.49
CA ILE A 77 -13.06 -13.66 13.66
C ILE A 77 -11.86 -12.85 13.13
N ASP A 78 -11.99 -12.30 11.93
CA ASP A 78 -10.92 -11.53 11.28
C ASP A 78 -10.64 -10.23 12.01
N LEU A 79 -11.69 -9.55 12.52
CA LEU A 79 -11.53 -8.36 13.34
C LEU A 79 -10.84 -8.67 14.67
N PHE A 80 -11.28 -9.72 15.37
CA PHE A 80 -10.68 -10.13 16.64
C PHE A 80 -9.19 -10.43 16.49
N LYS A 81 -8.79 -11.17 15.44
CA LYS A 81 -7.38 -11.47 15.14
C LYS A 81 -6.52 -10.24 14.87
N LYS A 82 -7.11 -9.16 14.36
CA LYS A 82 -6.39 -7.89 14.16
C LYS A 82 -6.24 -7.12 15.47
N LEU A 83 -7.28 -7.11 16.32
CA LEU A 83 -7.28 -6.35 17.57
C LEU A 83 -6.58 -7.08 18.72
N VAL A 84 -6.51 -8.41 18.70
CA VAL A 84 -6.08 -9.21 19.84
C VAL A 84 -5.03 -10.24 19.41
N GLU A 85 -3.82 -10.11 19.96
CA GLU A 85 -2.73 -11.05 19.74
C GLU A 85 -2.48 -11.91 20.98
N GLU A 86 -2.44 -13.24 20.80
CA GLU A 86 -2.32 -14.21 21.89
C GLU A 86 -1.11 -13.95 22.81
N GLU A 87 0.06 -13.73 22.22
CA GLU A 87 1.30 -13.51 22.96
C GLU A 87 1.32 -12.19 23.72
N ILE A 88 0.48 -11.23 23.31
CA ILE A 88 0.31 -9.95 23.99
C ILE A 88 -0.67 -10.11 25.14
N VAL A 89 -1.82 -10.73 24.91
CA VAL A 89 -2.82 -11.02 25.95
C VAL A 89 -2.20 -11.82 27.10
N LYS A 90 -1.40 -12.86 26.82
CA LYS A 90 -0.69 -13.65 27.86
C LYS A 90 0.26 -12.81 28.73
N LYS A 91 0.80 -11.71 28.19
CA LYS A 91 1.67 -10.80 28.94
C LYS A 91 0.85 -9.81 29.74
N LEU A 92 -0.15 -9.20 29.10
CA LEU A 92 -1.04 -8.22 29.73
C LEU A 92 -1.92 -8.85 30.80
N SER A 93 -2.23 -10.14 30.74
CA SER A 93 -2.98 -10.85 31.78
C SER A 93 -2.27 -10.90 33.13
N LYS A 94 -0.98 -10.53 33.19
CA LYS A 94 -0.19 -10.40 34.42
C LYS A 94 -0.03 -8.94 34.86
N HIS A 95 -0.58 -7.99 34.08
CA HIS A 95 -0.47 -6.56 34.35
C HIS A 95 -1.76 -6.09 35.04
N GLU A 96 -1.62 -5.40 36.18
CA GLU A 96 -2.74 -4.99 37.04
C GLU A 96 -3.86 -4.24 36.29
N LYS A 97 -3.50 -3.36 35.35
CA LYS A 97 -4.45 -2.59 34.52
C LYS A 97 -5.32 -3.44 33.58
N PHE A 98 -4.89 -4.65 33.22
CA PHE A 98 -5.51 -5.47 32.18
C PHE A 98 -6.03 -6.82 32.68
N GLU A 99 -5.54 -7.30 33.83
CA GLU A 99 -5.83 -8.64 34.34
C GLU A 99 -7.34 -8.91 34.48
N SER A 100 -8.10 -8.01 35.13
CA SER A 100 -9.55 -8.19 35.30
C SER A 100 -10.25 -8.25 33.95
N ARG A 101 -9.96 -7.31 33.04
CA ARG A 101 -10.57 -7.23 31.71
C ARG A 101 -10.38 -8.49 30.89
N ILE A 102 -9.15 -9.01 30.88
CA ILE A 102 -8.83 -10.23 30.14
C ILE A 102 -9.58 -11.43 30.76
N ARG A 103 -9.63 -11.52 32.09
CA ARG A 103 -10.36 -12.57 32.80
C ARG A 103 -11.85 -12.53 32.50
N ASP A 104 -12.44 -11.34 32.51
CA ASP A 104 -13.87 -11.13 32.26
C ASP A 104 -14.20 -11.45 30.80
N ALA A 105 -13.39 -10.97 29.86
CA ALA A 105 -13.50 -11.29 28.44
C ALA A 105 -13.34 -12.79 28.14
N GLN A 106 -12.54 -13.55 28.92
CA GLN A 106 -12.39 -15.00 28.76
C GLN A 106 -13.68 -15.78 29.13
N ASN A 107 -14.57 -15.18 29.92
CA ASN A 107 -15.87 -15.78 30.25
C ASN A 107 -16.91 -15.59 29.13
N CYS A 108 -16.61 -14.74 28.13
CA CYS A 108 -17.49 -14.50 27.00
C CYS A 108 -17.51 -15.69 26.02
N LYS A 109 -18.72 -16.01 25.53
CA LYS A 109 -18.93 -17.03 24.48
C LYS A 109 -18.97 -16.44 23.07
N SER A 110 -19.05 -15.11 22.96
CA SER A 110 -19.02 -14.40 21.68
C SER A 110 -17.86 -13.41 21.58
N ILE A 111 -17.40 -13.15 20.35
CA ILE A 111 -16.37 -12.15 20.05
C ILE A 111 -16.83 -10.75 20.45
N GLU A 112 -18.10 -10.43 20.24
CA GLU A 112 -18.69 -9.16 20.65
C GLU A 112 -18.51 -8.91 22.14
N CYS A 113 -18.97 -9.84 22.97
CA CYS A 113 -18.85 -9.76 24.42
C CYS A 113 -17.38 -9.59 24.82
N ALA A 114 -16.48 -10.42 24.28
CA ALA A 114 -15.07 -10.35 24.64
C ALA A 114 -14.43 -9.01 24.26
N LEU A 115 -14.73 -8.46 23.09
CA LEU A 115 -14.20 -7.16 22.67
C LEU A 115 -14.77 -6.02 23.51
N THR A 116 -16.06 -6.05 23.87
CA THR A 116 -16.66 -5.04 24.76
C THR A 116 -16.00 -5.05 26.15
N GLU A 117 -15.77 -6.23 26.74
CA GLU A 117 -15.08 -6.36 28.03
C GLU A 117 -13.63 -5.86 27.97
N LEU A 118 -12.91 -6.21 26.89
CA LEU A 118 -11.53 -5.75 26.68
C LEU A 118 -11.46 -4.22 26.56
N PHE A 119 -12.33 -3.60 25.77
CA PHE A 119 -12.27 -2.15 25.52
C PHE A 119 -13.04 -1.29 26.53
N ASN A 120 -13.61 -1.89 27.58
CA ASN A 120 -14.38 -1.24 28.66
C ASN A 120 -15.70 -0.56 28.26
N ASP A 121 -15.80 -0.13 27.01
CA ASP A 121 -16.80 0.78 26.52
C ASP A 121 -17.03 0.50 25.03
N GLU A 122 -18.29 0.45 24.63
CA GLU A 122 -18.69 0.26 23.23
C GLU A 122 -18.09 1.36 22.33
N ASP A 123 -18.01 2.60 22.81
CA ASP A 123 -17.50 3.73 22.05
C ASP A 123 -16.01 3.58 21.76
N GLN A 124 -15.22 3.08 22.71
CA GLN A 124 -13.79 2.81 22.48
C GLN A 124 -13.59 1.70 21.46
N LEU A 125 -14.40 0.64 21.53
CA LEU A 125 -14.38 -0.44 20.55
C LEU A 125 -14.77 0.07 19.15
N VAL A 126 -15.84 0.85 19.04
CA VAL A 126 -16.32 1.41 17.77
C VAL A 126 -15.28 2.36 17.16
N LYS A 127 -14.69 3.27 17.96
CA LYS A 127 -13.63 4.18 17.49
C LYS A 127 -12.37 3.41 17.07
N SER A 128 -11.98 2.38 17.82
CA SER A 128 -10.83 1.52 17.48
C SER A 128 -11.06 0.74 16.18
N ALA A 129 -12.25 0.17 16.02
CA ALA A 129 -12.64 -0.54 14.81
C ALA A 129 -12.77 0.41 13.61
N TYR A 130 -13.25 1.64 13.82
CA TYR A 130 -13.27 2.70 12.79
C TYR A 130 -11.87 3.00 12.27
N LEU A 131 -10.92 3.24 13.18
CA LEU A 131 -9.52 3.54 12.84
C LEU A 131 -8.87 2.38 12.09
N LEU A 132 -9.11 1.15 12.55
CA LEU A 132 -8.59 -0.05 11.91
C LEU A 132 -9.22 -0.28 10.53
N ASN A 133 -10.53 -0.17 10.38
CA ASN A 133 -11.21 -0.48 9.10
C ASN A 133 -11.00 0.62 8.05
N THR A 134 -10.96 1.88 8.46
CA THR A 134 -10.88 3.03 7.53
C THR A 134 -9.43 3.36 7.17
N PHE A 135 -8.53 3.30 8.14
CA PHE A 135 -7.14 3.74 7.99
C PHE A 135 -6.13 2.59 8.09
N ASN A 136 -6.55 1.37 8.40
CA ASN A 136 -5.66 0.27 8.79
C ASN A 136 -4.74 0.67 9.96
N LEU A 137 -5.26 1.48 10.89
CA LEU A 137 -4.54 1.94 12.06
C LEU A 137 -5.03 1.17 13.29
N ASN A 138 -4.13 0.40 13.88
CA ASN A 138 -4.41 -0.43 15.03
C ASN A 138 -4.01 0.29 16.32
N VAL A 139 -5.04 0.68 17.08
CA VAL A 139 -4.92 1.35 18.36
C VAL A 139 -5.16 0.40 19.55
N SER A 140 -5.31 -0.90 19.28
CA SER A 140 -5.59 -1.89 20.33
C SER A 140 -4.37 -2.10 21.22
N PRO A 141 -4.50 -1.98 22.55
CA PRO A 141 -3.41 -2.35 23.44
C PRO A 141 -3.17 -3.86 23.45
N TYR A 142 -4.17 -4.66 23.06
CA TYR A 142 -4.08 -6.12 23.02
C TYR A 142 -3.33 -6.66 21.81
N ALA A 143 -2.86 -5.79 20.92
CA ALA A 143 -1.94 -6.09 19.82
C ALA A 143 -0.53 -5.51 20.07
N ASN A 144 -0.27 -4.87 21.22
CA ASN A 144 1.03 -4.31 21.55
C ASN A 144 1.36 -4.42 23.06
N LYS A 145 2.43 -5.17 23.38
CA LYS A 145 2.87 -5.43 24.77
C LYS A 145 3.25 -4.19 25.57
N ASP A 146 3.60 -3.09 24.90
CA ASP A 146 4.05 -1.86 25.54
C ASP A 146 2.95 -0.77 25.52
N ALA A 147 1.73 -1.12 25.10
CA ALA A 147 0.62 -0.19 24.97
C ALA A 147 -0.26 -0.11 26.23
N ASP A 148 -0.68 1.10 26.57
CA ASP A 148 -1.76 1.38 27.52
C ASP A 148 -3.10 1.52 26.81
N LEU A 149 -4.18 1.52 27.60
CA LEU A 149 -5.51 1.90 27.14
C LEU A 149 -5.54 3.38 26.73
N LEU A 150 -6.23 3.65 25.61
CA LEU A 150 -6.53 4.99 25.15
C LEU A 150 -7.91 5.40 25.68
N GLY A 151 -7.99 6.57 26.31
CA GLY A 151 -9.25 7.18 26.71
C GLY A 151 -10.03 7.70 25.51
N GLU A 152 -11.31 8.00 25.73
CA GLU A 152 -12.22 8.48 24.68
C GLU A 152 -11.68 9.74 23.97
N ASN A 153 -11.30 10.77 24.72
CA ASN A 153 -10.75 12.01 24.18
C ASN A 153 -9.45 11.78 23.40
N GLU A 154 -8.64 10.79 23.79
CA GLU A 154 -7.40 10.44 23.09
C GLU A 154 -7.72 9.79 21.74
N LEU A 155 -8.74 8.93 21.68
CA LEU A 155 -9.24 8.35 20.41
C LEU A 155 -9.83 9.42 19.48
N ASP A 156 -10.59 10.38 19.99
CA ASP A 156 -11.12 11.49 19.17
C ASP A 156 -10.02 12.37 18.58
N THR A 157 -8.96 12.57 19.36
CA THR A 157 -7.76 13.27 18.91
C THR A 157 -7.05 12.51 17.80
N ILE A 158 -6.90 11.19 17.94
CA ILE A 158 -6.34 10.32 16.89
C ILE A 158 -7.21 10.38 15.62
N ILE A 159 -8.53 10.31 15.76
CA ILE A 159 -9.47 10.47 14.64
C ILE A 159 -9.29 11.82 13.95
N THR A 160 -9.08 12.89 14.72
CA THR A 160 -8.83 14.22 14.15
C THR A 160 -7.53 14.25 13.37
N ALA A 161 -6.46 13.65 13.88
CA ALA A 161 -5.21 13.52 13.15
C ALA A 161 -5.38 12.72 11.85
N THR A 162 -6.16 11.64 11.85
CA THR A 162 -6.40 10.84 10.64
C THR A 162 -7.26 11.57 9.61
N ARG A 163 -8.09 12.53 9.99
CA ARG A 163 -8.84 13.38 9.05
C ARG A 163 -7.95 14.29 8.21
N LEU A 164 -6.70 14.51 8.60
CA LEU A 164 -5.73 15.20 7.76
C LEU A 164 -5.24 14.34 6.60
N ILE A 165 -5.55 13.03 6.59
CA ILE A 165 -5.26 12.14 5.47
C ILE A 165 -6.36 12.24 4.40
N PRO A 166 -6.03 12.54 3.14
CA PRO A 166 -7.01 12.57 2.06
C PRO A 166 -7.58 11.20 1.74
N LYS A 167 -8.87 11.18 1.39
CA LYS A 167 -9.62 9.95 1.11
C LYS A 167 -8.98 9.08 0.02
N HIS A 168 -8.37 9.69 -0.99
CA HIS A 168 -7.77 8.95 -2.12
C HIS A 168 -6.51 8.17 -1.72
N MET A 169 -5.93 8.44 -0.54
CA MET A 169 -4.78 7.72 -0.01
C MET A 169 -5.18 6.53 0.88
N LEU A 170 -6.46 6.38 1.20
CA LEU A 170 -6.92 5.38 2.17
C LEU A 170 -7.14 3.99 1.53
N PRO A 171 -6.76 2.91 2.23
CA PRO A 171 -5.93 2.87 3.43
C PRO A 171 -4.44 3.10 3.11
N ILE A 172 -3.72 3.90 3.91
CA ILE A 172 -2.29 4.19 3.67
C ILE A 172 -1.39 3.04 4.14
N TRP A 173 -1.79 2.38 5.22
CA TRP A 173 -1.00 1.36 5.87
C TRP A 173 -1.66 -0.01 5.86
N ASP A 174 -0.91 -1.00 6.30
CA ASP A 174 -1.40 -2.35 6.55
C ASP A 174 -1.19 -2.64 8.03
N ASN A 175 -2.29 -2.65 8.78
CA ASN A 175 -2.32 -2.83 10.24
C ASN A 175 -1.24 -2.03 11.00
N LYS A 176 -1.06 -0.74 10.67
CA LYS A 176 -0.06 0.12 11.31
C LYS A 176 -0.43 0.33 12.76
N ARG A 177 0.52 0.06 13.64
CA ARG A 177 0.41 0.33 15.07
C ARG A 177 0.40 1.82 15.37
N LEU A 178 -0.47 2.25 16.28
CA LEU A 178 -0.39 3.49 17.04
C LEU A 178 -0.67 3.14 18.49
N ALA A 179 0.25 3.45 19.40
CA ALA A 179 0.14 2.98 20.76
C ALA A 179 0.53 4.05 21.77
N LYS A 180 -0.30 4.27 22.78
CA LYS A 180 0.10 5.00 23.98
C LYS A 180 1.02 4.11 24.81
N HIS A 181 2.20 4.60 25.18
CA HIS A 181 3.16 3.79 25.91
C HIS A 181 2.71 3.58 27.38
N ILE A 182 2.78 2.34 27.88
CA ILE A 182 2.28 1.96 29.23
C ILE A 182 3.05 2.57 30.41
N LYS A 183 4.29 2.99 30.18
CA LYS A 183 5.16 3.62 31.19
C LYS A 183 5.01 5.15 31.19
N ASP A 184 4.49 5.69 32.28
CA ASP A 184 4.17 7.12 32.48
C ASP A 184 5.37 8.09 32.59
N GLY A 185 6.60 7.57 32.62
CA GLY A 185 7.84 8.37 32.70
C GLY A 185 8.59 8.50 31.38
N ILE A 186 8.21 7.73 30.34
CA ILE A 186 8.90 7.81 29.05
C ILE A 186 8.53 9.11 28.35
N GLY A 187 9.52 9.73 27.71
CA GLY A 187 9.38 10.97 26.98
C GLY A 187 9.81 12.21 27.76
N TYR A 188 9.92 12.14 29.10
CA TYR A 188 10.48 13.22 29.91
C TYR A 188 12.01 13.06 30.04
N TYR A 189 12.76 14.03 29.51
CA TYR A 189 14.21 14.13 29.66
C TYR A 189 14.57 15.44 30.36
N LYS A 190 15.76 15.51 30.98
CA LYS A 190 16.18 16.69 31.77
C LYS A 190 16.17 18.00 30.97
N SER A 191 16.39 17.93 29.66
CA SER A 191 16.54 19.10 28.78
C SER A 191 15.48 19.21 27.68
N PHE A 192 14.57 18.23 27.57
CA PHE A 192 13.54 18.20 26.52
C PHE A 192 12.44 17.16 26.76
N MET A 193 11.40 17.22 25.94
CA MET A 193 10.30 16.26 25.93
C MET A 193 10.16 15.61 24.56
N ILE A 194 9.90 14.31 24.55
CA ILE A 194 9.51 13.57 23.35
C ILE A 194 8.03 13.23 23.48
N TYR A 195 7.20 13.75 22.56
CA TYR A 195 5.77 13.46 22.55
C TYR A 195 5.46 12.13 21.86
N ALA A 196 6.10 11.86 20.72
CA ALA A 196 5.92 10.64 19.95
C ALA A 196 7.18 10.26 19.17
N ASN A 197 7.10 9.17 18.40
CA ASN A 197 8.17 8.75 17.49
C ASN A 197 7.59 8.30 16.14
N ALA A 198 8.45 8.04 15.15
CA ALA A 198 8.02 7.61 13.81
C ALA A 198 7.32 6.22 13.76
N SER A 199 7.44 5.42 14.83
CA SER A 199 6.64 4.18 15.01
C SER A 199 5.22 4.46 15.52
N ILE A 200 4.93 5.72 15.85
CA ILE A 200 3.69 6.27 16.40
C ILE A 200 3.40 5.72 17.80
N ASP A 201 4.46 5.60 18.60
CA ASP A 201 4.34 5.41 20.04
C ASP A 201 4.17 6.77 20.71
N LEU A 202 3.06 6.96 21.44
CA LEU A 202 2.72 8.19 22.14
C LEU A 202 3.23 8.10 23.58
N TYR A 203 4.02 9.08 24.01
CA TYR A 203 4.68 9.10 25.30
C TYR A 203 3.96 9.97 26.33
N ALA A 204 4.44 9.95 27.58
CA ALA A 204 3.78 10.64 28.67
C ALA A 204 3.56 12.15 28.44
N PRO A 205 4.54 12.90 27.89
CA PRO A 205 4.32 14.30 27.57
C PRO A 205 3.18 14.54 26.56
N TRP A 206 2.90 13.60 25.65
CA TRP A 206 1.85 13.77 24.65
C TRP A 206 0.47 13.89 25.30
N PHE A 207 0.16 13.03 26.28
CA PHE A 207 -1.15 13.09 26.94
C PHE A 207 -1.23 14.11 28.07
N LYS A 208 -0.10 14.46 28.70
CA LYS A 208 -0.02 15.37 29.86
C LYS A 208 0.16 16.84 29.49
N GLU A 209 0.92 17.15 28.44
CA GLU A 209 1.36 18.53 28.15
C GLU A 209 0.68 19.14 26.92
N LEU A 210 0.27 18.32 25.95
CA LEU A 210 -0.35 18.81 24.73
C LEU A 210 -1.87 18.93 24.89
N ASP A 211 -2.41 20.02 24.33
CA ASP A 211 -3.85 20.18 24.13
C ASP A 211 -4.34 19.29 22.97
N TYR A 212 -5.65 19.34 22.71
CA TYR A 212 -6.29 18.52 21.68
C TYR A 212 -5.65 18.68 20.30
N ASP A 213 -5.41 19.93 19.87
CA ASP A 213 -4.85 20.21 18.56
C ASP A 213 -3.36 19.86 18.49
N GLY A 214 -2.59 20.13 19.55
CA GLY A 214 -1.17 19.78 19.61
C GLY A 214 -0.95 18.27 19.55
N LYS A 215 -1.82 17.50 20.20
CA LYS A 215 -1.83 16.04 20.12
C LYS A 215 -2.15 15.53 18.71
N ALA A 216 -3.12 16.14 18.03
CA ALA A 216 -3.47 15.78 16.66
C ALA A 216 -2.35 16.18 15.67
N TYR A 217 -1.76 17.36 15.85
CA TYR A 217 -0.58 17.82 15.11
C TYR A 217 0.56 16.81 15.23
N SER A 218 0.92 16.40 16.46
CA SER A 218 2.05 15.51 16.67
C SER A 218 1.82 14.14 16.02
N ILE A 219 0.60 13.59 16.09
CA ILE A 219 0.28 12.33 15.39
C ILE A 219 0.42 12.50 13.87
N PHE A 220 -0.08 13.60 13.31
CA PHE A 220 0.04 13.84 11.87
C PHE A 220 1.48 14.10 11.43
N HIS A 221 2.30 14.70 12.30
CA HIS A 221 3.75 14.77 12.11
C HIS A 221 4.36 13.37 12.01
N GLU A 222 4.01 12.44 12.90
CA GLU A 222 4.51 11.06 12.81
C GLU A 222 3.97 10.30 11.58
N PHE A 223 2.72 10.56 11.17
CA PHE A 223 2.22 10.07 9.89
C PHE A 223 3.04 10.62 8.72
N SER A 224 3.50 11.86 8.82
CA SER A 224 4.31 12.52 7.80
C SER A 224 5.71 11.90 7.68
N HIS A 225 6.32 11.47 8.79
CA HIS A 225 7.51 10.59 8.75
C HIS A 225 7.23 9.31 7.98
N ASN A 226 6.12 8.63 8.27
CA ASN A 226 5.76 7.38 7.59
C ASN A 226 5.55 7.59 6.07
N LEU A 227 4.90 8.68 5.68
CA LEU A 227 4.70 9.07 4.29
C LEU A 227 6.03 9.40 3.60
N SER A 228 6.89 10.18 4.25
CA SER A 228 8.18 10.59 3.68
C SER A 228 9.12 9.40 3.48
N TYR A 229 9.15 8.46 4.44
CA TYR A 229 9.93 7.22 4.31
C TYR A 229 9.38 6.29 3.24
N MET A 230 8.06 6.17 3.10
CA MET A 230 7.46 5.43 1.98
C MET A 230 7.94 5.96 0.63
N MET A 231 8.22 7.26 0.54
CA MET A 231 8.70 7.95 -0.65
C MET A 231 10.22 8.10 -0.72
N ASN A 232 10.95 7.58 0.28
CA ASN A 232 12.40 7.73 0.43
C ASN A 232 12.86 9.21 0.34
N MET A 233 12.06 10.15 0.86
CA MET A 233 12.36 11.58 0.74
C MET A 233 13.64 11.98 1.49
N PRO A 234 13.86 11.61 2.77
CA PRO A 234 15.02 12.12 3.52
C PRO A 234 16.36 11.73 2.89
N GLU A 235 16.40 10.60 2.19
CA GLU A 235 17.58 10.06 1.49
C GLU A 235 17.65 10.45 0.00
N SER A 236 16.62 11.10 -0.54
CA SER A 236 16.58 11.50 -1.94
C SER A 236 17.47 12.72 -2.17
N SER A 237 18.38 12.64 -3.15
CA SER A 237 19.20 13.78 -3.57
C SER A 237 18.34 14.97 -4.03
N THR A 238 17.18 14.71 -4.63
CA THR A 238 16.22 15.74 -5.04
C THR A 238 15.63 16.47 -3.84
N TRP A 239 15.22 15.75 -2.79
CA TRP A 239 14.75 16.37 -1.56
C TRP A 239 15.85 17.16 -0.85
N GLN A 240 17.03 16.54 -0.70
CA GLN A 240 18.18 17.18 -0.06
C GLN A 240 18.59 18.45 -0.79
N ALA A 241 18.58 18.46 -2.13
CA ALA A 241 18.91 19.63 -2.93
C ALA A 241 17.94 20.81 -2.70
N MET A 242 16.63 20.55 -2.46
CA MET A 242 15.65 21.62 -2.25
C MET A 242 15.93 22.46 -0.99
N SER A 243 16.60 21.88 0.02
CA SER A 243 17.02 22.54 1.28
C SER A 243 18.54 22.71 1.40
N LYS A 244 19.30 22.26 0.39
CA LYS A 244 20.77 22.16 0.42
C LYS A 244 21.30 21.34 1.60
N TRP A 245 20.60 20.27 1.97
CA TRP A 245 21.08 19.32 2.98
C TRP A 245 22.40 18.68 2.52
N GLN A 246 23.41 18.72 3.40
CA GLN A 246 24.72 18.11 3.19
C GLN A 246 25.15 17.42 4.48
N ASP A 247 25.44 16.11 4.40
CA ASP A 247 26.05 15.38 5.51
C ASP A 247 27.54 15.77 5.58
N THR A 248 27.97 16.29 6.72
CA THR A 248 29.37 16.67 6.95
C THR A 248 29.88 16.02 8.23
N PRO A 249 31.21 15.93 8.45
CA PRO A 249 31.76 15.39 9.69
C PRO A 249 31.26 16.09 10.97
N ASN A 250 30.79 17.34 10.84
CA ASN A 250 30.28 18.15 11.94
C ASN A 250 28.73 18.13 12.05
N GLY A 251 28.08 17.18 11.37
CA GLY A 251 26.63 17.08 11.28
C GLY A 251 26.07 17.70 10.00
N TRP A 252 24.75 17.80 9.94
CA TRP A 252 24.03 18.27 8.78
C TRP A 252 24.18 19.78 8.57
N ARG A 253 24.47 20.18 7.33
CA ARG A 253 24.38 21.57 6.87
C ARG A 253 23.19 21.74 5.94
N TYR A 254 22.55 22.91 5.98
CA TYR A 254 21.35 23.22 5.19
C TYR A 254 21.18 24.74 5.07
N ASP A 255 20.23 25.16 4.23
CA ASP A 255 19.81 26.55 4.10
C ASP A 255 18.56 26.79 4.96
N ILE A 256 18.73 27.45 6.11
CA ILE A 256 17.64 27.69 7.06
C ILE A 256 16.44 28.40 6.44
N ASN A 257 16.65 29.22 5.39
CA ASN A 257 15.57 29.95 4.72
C ASN A 257 14.65 29.02 3.91
N ARG A 258 15.05 27.76 3.70
CA ARG A 258 14.33 26.73 2.92
C ARG A 258 13.63 25.69 3.79
N ILE A 259 13.70 25.83 5.12
CA ILE A 259 13.08 24.95 6.12
C ILE A 259 11.84 25.63 6.70
N VAL A 260 10.74 24.91 6.93
CA VAL A 260 9.47 25.54 7.37
C VAL A 260 9.40 25.86 8.87
N SER A 261 10.20 25.17 9.70
CA SER A 261 10.15 25.31 11.15
C SER A 261 11.50 25.11 11.82
N GLY A 262 11.63 25.50 13.09
CA GLY A 262 12.81 25.22 13.92
C GLY A 262 13.03 23.71 14.07
N TYR A 263 11.96 22.97 14.34
CA TYR A 263 12.03 21.51 14.49
C TYR A 263 12.46 20.80 13.21
N GLY A 264 11.94 21.24 12.06
CA GLY A 264 12.34 20.71 10.74
C GLY A 264 13.82 20.94 10.40
N ALA A 265 14.51 21.83 11.11
CA ALA A 265 15.92 22.14 10.89
C ALA A 265 16.87 21.14 11.60
N SER A 266 16.33 20.20 12.38
CA SER A 266 17.13 19.23 13.14
C SER A 266 17.68 18.08 12.28
N ALA A 267 16.95 17.65 11.24
CA ALA A 267 17.39 16.62 10.31
C ALA A 267 16.59 16.66 9.00
N PRO A 268 17.11 16.09 7.88
CA PRO A 268 16.36 15.97 6.63
C PRO A 268 15.02 15.22 6.77
N SER A 269 14.91 14.29 7.73
CA SER A 269 13.67 13.58 8.05
C SER A 269 12.64 14.50 8.69
N GLU A 270 13.04 15.30 9.67
CA GLU A 270 12.15 16.29 10.31
C GLU A 270 11.73 17.38 9.32
N ASP A 271 12.64 17.81 8.45
CA ASP A 271 12.31 18.74 7.36
C ASP A 271 11.22 18.17 6.45
N ALA A 272 11.30 16.88 6.12
CA ALA A 272 10.28 16.20 5.33
C ALA A 272 8.95 16.13 6.06
N ALA A 273 8.95 15.69 7.32
CA ALA A 273 7.73 15.59 8.12
C ALA A 273 7.07 16.96 8.29
N GLU A 274 7.80 17.97 8.75
CA GLU A 274 7.29 19.32 8.96
C GLU A 274 6.88 19.99 7.65
N SER A 275 7.55 19.72 6.53
CA SER A 275 7.11 20.24 5.22
C SER A 275 5.79 19.60 4.77
N ILE A 276 5.55 18.31 5.04
CA ILE A 276 4.25 17.66 4.75
C ILE A 276 3.16 18.22 5.67
N VAL A 277 3.47 18.44 6.94
CA VAL A 277 2.56 19.09 7.89
C VAL A 277 2.23 20.51 7.41
N ALA A 278 3.23 21.30 7.01
CA ALA A 278 3.04 22.62 6.42
C ALA A 278 2.14 22.54 5.19
N TYR A 279 2.41 21.62 4.26
CA TYR A 279 1.59 21.45 3.07
C TYR A 279 0.10 21.21 3.40
N ARG A 280 -0.16 20.40 4.44
CA ARG A 280 -1.51 20.01 4.81
C ARG A 280 -2.26 21.06 5.64
N ILE A 281 -1.58 21.73 6.57
CA ILE A 281 -2.19 22.58 7.59
C ILE A 281 -1.96 24.08 7.31
N ASN A 282 -0.83 24.43 6.69
CA ASN A 282 -0.44 25.81 6.39
C ASN A 282 0.27 25.91 5.01
N PRO A 283 -0.42 25.58 3.90
CA PRO A 283 0.20 25.46 2.58
C PRO A 283 0.89 26.74 2.12
N GLU A 284 0.35 27.91 2.50
CA GLU A 284 0.92 29.22 2.15
C GLU A 284 2.30 29.46 2.76
N LEU A 285 2.55 28.96 3.99
CA LEU A 285 3.88 29.01 4.58
C LEU A 285 4.88 28.22 3.73
N LEU A 286 4.54 27.00 3.33
CA LEU A 286 5.43 26.17 2.53
C LEU A 286 5.67 26.79 1.15
N LYS A 287 4.64 27.33 0.48
CA LYS A 287 4.80 28.06 -0.81
C LYS A 287 5.79 29.22 -0.66
N LYS A 288 5.67 30.00 0.42
CA LYS A 288 6.53 31.16 0.69
C LYS A 288 7.98 30.76 1.00
N VAL A 289 8.17 29.72 1.82
CA VAL A 289 9.50 29.25 2.26
C VAL A 289 10.21 28.50 1.14
N ASN A 290 9.51 27.58 0.46
CA ASN A 290 10.10 26.72 -0.55
C ASN A 290 9.04 26.16 -1.52
N ARG A 291 8.78 26.91 -2.60
CA ARG A 291 7.83 26.50 -3.64
C ARG A 291 8.17 25.14 -4.27
N GLN A 292 9.44 24.80 -4.41
CA GLN A 292 9.85 23.50 -4.98
C GLN A 292 9.39 22.33 -4.11
N LYS A 293 9.51 22.45 -2.78
CA LYS A 293 8.98 21.44 -1.86
C LYS A 293 7.45 21.38 -1.89
N TYR A 294 6.79 22.52 -2.00
CA TYR A 294 5.34 22.58 -2.14
C TYR A 294 4.88 21.77 -3.35
N ASP A 295 5.43 22.08 -4.53
CA ASP A 295 5.08 21.39 -5.77
C ASP A 295 5.44 19.90 -5.71
N PHE A 296 6.58 19.56 -5.08
CA PHE A 296 6.96 18.17 -4.84
C PHE A 296 5.92 17.45 -3.96
N ILE A 297 5.58 17.98 -2.80
CA ILE A 297 4.63 17.32 -1.90
C ILE A 297 3.24 17.19 -2.55
N ARG A 298 2.77 18.24 -3.24
CA ARG A 298 1.52 18.21 -4.03
C ARG A 298 1.51 17.04 -4.98
N ASP A 299 2.50 16.95 -5.86
CA ASP A 299 2.46 16.04 -7.00
C ASP A 299 2.85 14.60 -6.61
N TYR A 300 3.76 14.43 -5.63
CA TYR A 300 4.31 13.12 -5.26
C TYR A 300 3.56 12.41 -4.15
N ILE A 301 3.09 13.15 -3.15
CA ILE A 301 2.47 12.56 -1.96
C ILE A 301 0.95 12.63 -2.10
N PHE A 302 0.42 13.78 -2.50
CA PHE A 302 -1.02 14.06 -2.55
C PHE A 302 -1.61 14.04 -3.96
N LEU A 303 -0.86 13.56 -4.95
CA LEU A 303 -1.32 13.33 -6.32
C LEU A 303 -2.07 14.52 -6.95
N GLY A 304 -1.57 15.72 -6.70
CA GLY A 304 -2.11 16.96 -7.23
C GLY A 304 -3.14 17.65 -6.34
N GLU A 305 -3.57 17.03 -5.23
CA GLU A 305 -4.57 17.62 -4.34
C GLU A 305 -3.97 18.77 -3.52
N GLU A 306 -4.56 19.95 -3.63
CA GLU A 306 -4.16 21.17 -2.93
C GLU A 306 -5.11 21.45 -1.74
N PHE A 307 -4.54 21.93 -0.62
CA PHE A 307 -5.27 22.15 0.64
C PHE A 307 -5.39 23.63 1.02
N ASP A 308 -5.15 24.53 0.08
CA ASP A 308 -5.25 25.99 0.27
C ASP A 308 -6.70 26.51 0.20
N SER A 309 -7.64 25.70 -0.28
CA SER A 309 -9.06 26.04 -0.35
C SER A 309 -9.95 24.80 -0.33
N GLU A 310 -11.14 24.92 0.26
CA GLU A 310 -12.22 23.93 0.17
C GLU A 310 -12.61 23.58 -1.28
N LEU A 311 -12.40 24.50 -2.23
CA LEU A 311 -12.68 24.27 -3.63
C LEU A 311 -11.75 23.23 -4.28
N ASN A 312 -10.60 22.95 -3.67
CA ASN A 312 -9.58 22.04 -4.21
C ASN A 312 -9.67 20.63 -3.63
N CYS A 313 -10.51 20.42 -2.61
CA CYS A 313 -10.63 19.12 -1.95
C CYS A 313 -11.07 18.01 -2.91
N GLY A 314 -10.38 16.88 -2.84
CA GLY A 314 -10.61 15.71 -3.68
C GLY A 314 -10.19 15.86 -5.15
N LYS A 315 -9.72 17.04 -5.58
CA LYS A 315 -9.21 17.22 -6.95
C LYS A 315 -7.79 16.68 -7.02
N THR A 316 -7.63 15.56 -7.71
CA THR A 316 -6.33 14.88 -7.88
C THR A 316 -5.94 14.88 -9.37
N PRO A 317 -5.52 16.02 -9.94
CA PRO A 317 -5.21 16.14 -11.36
C PRO A 317 -4.09 15.19 -11.81
N VAL A 318 -3.10 14.92 -10.94
CA VAL A 318 -2.01 13.97 -11.24
C VAL A 318 -2.58 12.55 -11.31
N LEU A 319 -3.38 12.12 -10.32
CA LEU A 319 -4.03 10.81 -10.35
C LEU A 319 -4.96 10.66 -11.56
N SER A 320 -5.72 11.71 -11.88
CA SER A 320 -6.63 11.74 -13.03
C SER A 320 -5.85 11.61 -14.35
N HIS A 321 -4.72 12.30 -14.47
CA HIS A 321 -3.83 12.19 -15.62
C HIS A 321 -3.22 10.78 -15.74
N ILE A 322 -2.73 10.21 -14.63
CA ILE A 322 -2.20 8.83 -14.61
C ILE A 322 -3.27 7.85 -15.07
N LYS A 323 -4.51 7.95 -14.55
CA LYS A 323 -5.64 7.11 -14.97
C LYS A 323 -5.95 7.27 -16.46
N ALA A 324 -5.99 8.51 -16.97
CA ALA A 324 -6.25 8.77 -18.38
C ALA A 324 -5.15 8.21 -19.29
N LEU A 325 -3.88 8.31 -18.90
CA LEU A 325 -2.77 7.69 -19.61
C LEU A 325 -2.89 6.15 -19.59
N MET A 326 -3.20 5.57 -18.43
CA MET A 326 -3.45 4.13 -18.33
C MET A 326 -4.58 3.67 -19.26
N SER A 327 -5.65 4.44 -19.41
CA SER A 327 -6.77 4.09 -20.29
C SER A 327 -6.49 4.32 -21.79
N SER A 328 -5.71 5.35 -22.15
CA SER A 328 -5.46 5.74 -23.55
C SER A 328 -4.32 4.97 -24.22
N GLN A 329 -3.36 4.49 -23.42
CA GLN A 329 -2.09 3.96 -23.89
C GLN A 329 -2.06 2.40 -23.81
N ALA A 330 -3.09 1.79 -23.22
CA ALA A 330 -3.19 0.36 -22.91
C ALA A 330 -3.32 -0.62 -24.10
N THR A 331 -3.51 -0.21 -25.35
CA THR A 331 -3.94 -1.16 -26.37
C THR A 331 -2.88 -1.70 -27.33
N SER A 332 -1.70 -1.08 -27.49
CA SER A 332 -0.68 -1.64 -28.42
C SER A 332 0.79 -1.49 -28.04
N LYS A 333 1.24 -0.32 -27.54
CA LYS A 333 2.66 -0.09 -27.22
C LYS A 333 3.03 -0.52 -25.80
N LEU A 334 2.11 -0.37 -24.85
CA LEU A 334 2.32 -0.82 -23.47
C LEU A 334 2.08 -2.32 -23.28
N SER A 335 1.25 -2.94 -24.14
CA SER A 335 1.08 -4.40 -24.13
C SER A 335 2.39 -5.09 -24.48
N SER A 336 3.14 -4.65 -25.49
CA SER A 336 4.40 -5.30 -25.89
C SER A 336 5.51 -5.12 -24.84
N VAL A 337 5.62 -3.95 -24.21
CA VAL A 337 6.58 -3.73 -23.11
C VAL A 337 6.21 -4.55 -21.89
N ALA A 338 4.93 -4.54 -21.48
CA ALA A 338 4.47 -5.33 -20.34
C ALA A 338 4.57 -6.85 -20.60
N ILE A 339 4.31 -7.33 -21.82
CA ILE A 339 4.47 -8.74 -22.22
C ILE A 339 5.93 -9.18 -22.11
N ASN A 340 6.85 -8.34 -22.58
CA ASN A 340 8.28 -8.66 -22.54
C ASN A 340 8.84 -8.62 -21.12
N GLU A 341 8.47 -7.63 -20.31
CA GLU A 341 8.96 -7.53 -18.93
C GLU A 341 8.28 -8.52 -17.97
N CYS A 342 7.00 -8.87 -18.18
CA CYS A 342 6.21 -9.75 -17.31
C CYS A 342 6.02 -11.16 -17.87
N LYS A 343 6.96 -11.62 -18.72
CA LYS A 343 6.85 -12.89 -19.45
C LYS A 343 6.73 -14.11 -18.51
N ILE A 344 7.42 -14.09 -17.37
CA ILE A 344 7.43 -15.20 -16.41
C ILE A 344 6.09 -15.28 -15.68
N GLU A 345 5.59 -14.16 -15.20
CA GLU A 345 4.31 -14.05 -14.49
C GLU A 345 3.15 -14.37 -15.43
N LEU A 346 3.25 -13.95 -16.70
CA LEU A 346 2.30 -14.33 -17.75
C LEU A 346 2.26 -15.85 -17.96
N GLN A 347 3.42 -16.50 -18.06
CA GLN A 347 3.49 -17.96 -18.15
C GLN A 347 2.87 -18.62 -16.90
N GLY A 348 3.13 -18.08 -15.71
CA GLY A 348 2.51 -18.54 -14.47
C GLY A 348 0.98 -18.43 -14.45
N MET A 349 0.44 -17.32 -14.97
CA MET A 349 -1.01 -17.08 -15.14
C MET A 349 -1.64 -18.08 -16.09
N LEU A 350 -0.99 -18.36 -17.24
CA LEU A 350 -1.50 -19.31 -18.23
C LEU A 350 -1.51 -20.76 -17.72
N MET A 351 -0.61 -21.08 -16.79
CA MET A 351 -0.44 -22.42 -16.24
C MET A 351 -1.20 -22.65 -14.91
N SER A 352 -1.65 -21.59 -14.22
CA SER A 352 -2.29 -21.70 -12.89
C SER A 352 -3.17 -20.49 -12.53
N ARG A 353 -4.26 -20.71 -11.77
CA ARG A 353 -5.15 -19.65 -11.26
C ARG A 353 -4.48 -18.67 -10.27
N SER A 354 -3.39 -19.06 -9.61
CA SER A 354 -2.65 -18.19 -8.69
C SER A 354 -1.67 -17.24 -9.40
N GLY A 355 -1.47 -17.39 -10.71
CA GLY A 355 -0.61 -16.51 -11.50
C GLY A 355 -1.24 -15.14 -11.80
N ASP A 356 -2.57 -15.00 -11.70
CA ASP A 356 -3.30 -13.76 -11.99
C ASP A 356 -2.80 -12.57 -11.16
N GLN A 357 -2.68 -12.72 -9.84
CA GLN A 357 -2.23 -11.63 -8.95
C GLN A 357 -0.77 -11.22 -9.20
N LYS A 358 0.11 -12.19 -9.44
CA LYS A 358 1.53 -11.91 -9.72
C LYS A 358 1.69 -11.19 -11.06
N PHE A 359 0.90 -11.58 -12.05
CA PHE A 359 0.90 -10.95 -13.36
C PHE A 359 0.32 -9.53 -13.32
N GLU A 360 -0.81 -9.31 -12.64
CA GLU A 360 -1.39 -7.98 -12.43
C GLU A 360 -0.40 -7.03 -11.73
N LYS A 361 0.30 -7.53 -10.71
CA LYS A 361 1.33 -6.78 -9.99
C LYS A 361 2.51 -6.41 -10.90
N CYS A 362 2.94 -7.33 -11.77
CA CYS A 362 4.01 -7.06 -12.71
C CYS A 362 3.59 -6.01 -13.75
N ILE A 363 2.43 -6.20 -14.40
CA ILE A 363 1.93 -5.25 -15.41
C ILE A 363 1.80 -3.85 -14.79
N THR A 364 1.17 -3.75 -13.62
CA THR A 364 1.05 -2.50 -12.89
C THR A 364 2.39 -1.80 -12.73
N LYS A 365 3.41 -2.54 -12.27
CA LYS A 365 4.75 -2.00 -12.02
C LYS A 365 5.42 -1.51 -13.30
N THR A 366 5.32 -2.27 -14.38
CA THR A 366 5.88 -1.91 -15.69
C THR A 366 5.16 -0.72 -16.29
N LEU A 367 3.82 -0.72 -16.31
CA LEU A 367 3.02 0.41 -16.80
C LEU A 367 3.33 1.69 -16.01
N THR A 368 3.38 1.60 -14.68
CA THR A 368 3.72 2.74 -13.81
C THR A 368 5.12 3.26 -14.13
N SER A 369 6.08 2.37 -14.36
CA SER A 369 7.46 2.74 -14.70
C SER A 369 7.56 3.48 -16.03
N GLU A 370 6.82 3.05 -17.05
CA GLU A 370 6.78 3.69 -18.37
C GLU A 370 6.00 5.03 -18.36
N LEU A 371 4.92 5.09 -17.59
CA LEU A 371 4.18 6.33 -17.37
C LEU A 371 5.04 7.38 -16.68
N ILE A 372 5.81 6.97 -15.66
CA ILE A 372 6.77 7.84 -14.99
C ILE A 372 7.82 8.38 -15.96
N LYS A 373 8.38 7.53 -16.84
CA LYS A 373 9.36 7.95 -17.86
C LYS A 373 8.79 8.93 -18.87
N SER A 374 7.50 8.82 -19.21
CA SER A 374 6.84 9.64 -20.24
C SER A 374 6.12 10.88 -19.69
N SER A 375 5.96 10.98 -18.37
CA SER A 375 5.19 12.06 -17.75
C SER A 375 5.88 13.42 -17.88
N LYS A 376 5.08 14.49 -17.96
CA LYS A 376 5.53 15.90 -17.94
C LYS A 376 6.09 16.36 -16.58
N TYR A 377 6.19 15.45 -15.61
CA TYR A 377 6.52 15.76 -14.23
C TYR A 377 7.94 15.22 -13.94
N PRO A 378 8.99 16.03 -14.14
CA PRO A 378 10.39 15.57 -14.21
C PRO A 378 10.88 14.92 -12.91
N HIS A 379 10.25 15.22 -11.78
CA HIS A 379 10.64 14.69 -10.49
C HIS A 379 10.21 13.21 -10.27
N PHE A 380 9.46 12.57 -11.19
CA PHE A 380 8.99 11.17 -10.99
C PHE A 380 10.08 10.14 -11.22
N LYS A 381 11.18 10.55 -11.85
CA LYS A 381 12.34 9.70 -12.06
C LYS A 381 12.89 9.15 -10.74
N ASP A 382 12.84 9.94 -9.66
CA ASP A 382 13.41 9.57 -8.35
C ASP A 382 12.39 8.84 -7.45
N ALA A 383 11.09 9.07 -7.67
CA ALA A 383 10.00 8.46 -6.90
C ALA A 383 9.53 7.08 -7.42
N LYS A 384 10.17 6.57 -8.47
CA LYS A 384 9.75 5.38 -9.25
C LYS A 384 9.45 4.14 -8.41
N ASN A 385 10.27 3.88 -7.38
CA ASN A 385 10.11 2.69 -6.54
C ASN A 385 8.99 2.82 -5.50
N ALA A 386 8.66 4.04 -5.10
CA ALA A 386 7.67 4.31 -4.06
C ALA A 386 6.24 4.39 -4.62
N LEU A 387 6.06 5.10 -5.74
CA LEU A 387 4.74 5.28 -6.39
C LEU A 387 4.14 3.93 -6.83
N SER A 388 4.97 3.06 -7.39
CA SER A 388 4.56 1.76 -7.95
C SER A 388 4.15 0.72 -6.91
N LYS A 389 4.54 0.88 -5.64
CA LYS A 389 4.34 -0.16 -4.62
C LYS A 389 3.13 0.09 -3.71
N LYS A 390 2.67 1.33 -3.54
CA LYS A 390 1.72 1.64 -2.47
C LYS A 390 0.65 2.71 -2.80
N ILE A 391 0.96 3.72 -3.61
CA ILE A 391 0.04 4.86 -3.85
C ILE A 391 -1.00 4.56 -4.93
N LEU A 392 -0.63 3.84 -5.99
CA LEU A 392 -1.60 3.49 -7.05
C LEU A 392 -2.54 2.34 -6.66
N GLY A 393 -2.41 1.80 -5.43
CA GLY A 393 -2.88 0.46 -5.10
C GLY A 393 -2.27 -0.58 -6.04
N GLU A 394 -2.75 -1.81 -6.01
CA GLU A 394 -2.76 -2.57 -7.26
C GLU A 394 -3.87 -1.90 -8.10
N PRO A 395 -3.58 -1.07 -9.12
CA PRO A 395 -4.61 -0.56 -9.99
C PRO A 395 -5.27 -1.79 -10.59
N LYS A 396 -6.48 -2.07 -10.13
CA LYS A 396 -7.33 -3.05 -10.77
C LYS A 396 -7.58 -2.48 -12.15
N LEU A 397 -6.90 -3.06 -13.15
CA LEU A 397 -7.21 -2.81 -14.54
C LEU A 397 -8.73 -2.95 -14.65
N ASP A 398 -9.39 -1.92 -15.18
CA ASP A 398 -10.82 -2.03 -15.36
C ASP A 398 -11.10 -3.29 -16.20
N PRO A 399 -12.24 -3.97 -16.00
CA PRO A 399 -12.50 -5.24 -16.68
C PRO A 399 -12.35 -5.16 -18.21
N GLY A 400 -12.60 -3.99 -18.81
CA GLY A 400 -12.42 -3.74 -20.23
C GLY A 400 -10.95 -3.71 -20.63
N THR A 401 -10.12 -2.91 -19.94
CA THR A 401 -8.66 -2.87 -20.17
C THR A 401 -8.02 -4.21 -19.86
N LYS A 402 -8.41 -4.89 -18.76
CA LYS A 402 -7.95 -6.25 -18.45
C LYS A 402 -8.27 -7.20 -19.61
N LYS A 403 -9.52 -7.21 -20.08
CA LYS A 403 -9.95 -8.03 -21.22
C LYS A 403 -9.20 -7.68 -22.50
N SER A 404 -8.94 -6.40 -22.76
CA SER A 404 -8.21 -5.95 -23.94
C SER A 404 -6.74 -6.35 -23.91
N ILE A 405 -6.05 -6.11 -22.79
CA ILE A 405 -4.65 -6.50 -22.60
C ILE A 405 -4.54 -8.03 -22.68
N THR A 406 -5.39 -8.76 -21.95
CA THR A 406 -5.44 -10.22 -22.02
C THR A 406 -5.69 -10.71 -23.45
N LYS A 407 -6.60 -10.09 -24.20
CA LYS A 407 -6.86 -10.42 -25.61
C LYS A 407 -5.63 -10.17 -26.49
N SER A 408 -5.00 -9.00 -26.42
CA SER A 408 -3.79 -8.68 -27.18
C SER A 408 -2.64 -9.63 -26.86
N ILE A 409 -2.47 -9.99 -25.58
CA ILE A 409 -1.47 -10.98 -25.14
C ILE A 409 -1.76 -12.35 -25.76
N TYR A 410 -3.02 -12.80 -25.72
CA TYR A 410 -3.42 -14.07 -26.32
C TYR A 410 -3.20 -14.07 -27.83
N GLU A 411 -3.52 -12.97 -28.52
CA GLU A 411 -3.31 -12.82 -29.96
C GLU A 411 -1.81 -12.83 -30.31
N GLU A 412 -0.96 -12.14 -29.55
CA GLU A 412 0.49 -12.12 -29.79
C GLU A 412 1.15 -13.48 -29.50
N GLN A 413 0.78 -14.14 -28.39
CA GLN A 413 1.22 -15.51 -28.09
C GLN A 413 0.75 -16.50 -29.15
N LEU A 414 -0.49 -16.36 -29.61
CA LEU A 414 -1.04 -17.20 -30.67
C LEU A 414 -0.28 -17.01 -31.98
N ASN A 415 0.04 -15.77 -32.35
CA ASN A 415 0.85 -15.47 -33.53
C ASN A 415 2.26 -16.06 -33.40
N TYR A 416 2.89 -15.94 -32.23
CA TYR A 416 4.19 -16.56 -31.95
C TYR A 416 4.14 -18.09 -32.05
N LEU A 417 3.15 -18.74 -31.43
CA LEU A 417 2.98 -20.19 -31.48
C LEU A 417 2.64 -20.67 -32.89
N THR A 418 1.85 -19.91 -33.64
CA THR A 418 1.52 -20.21 -35.04
C THR A 418 2.77 -20.12 -35.91
N ALA A 419 3.55 -19.04 -35.79
CA ALA A 419 4.81 -18.87 -36.50
C ALA A 419 5.82 -19.98 -36.15
N LYS A 420 5.91 -20.36 -34.88
CA LYS A 420 6.80 -21.44 -34.43
C LYS A 420 6.32 -22.82 -34.89
N ALA A 421 5.01 -23.05 -34.90
CA ALA A 421 4.43 -24.27 -35.46
C ALA A 421 4.70 -24.35 -36.97
N GLN A 422 4.54 -23.25 -37.69
CA GLN A 422 4.88 -23.13 -39.12
C GLN A 422 6.36 -23.38 -39.38
N ASP A 423 7.26 -22.83 -38.56
CA ASP A 423 8.71 -23.05 -38.63
C ASP A 423 9.07 -24.52 -38.35
N ILE A 424 8.46 -25.15 -37.34
CA ILE A 424 8.64 -26.58 -37.06
C ILE A 424 8.09 -27.43 -38.20
N THR A 425 6.88 -27.15 -38.69
CA THR A 425 6.33 -27.91 -39.83
C THR A 425 7.15 -27.71 -41.09
N SER A 426 7.68 -26.51 -41.36
CA SER A 426 8.52 -26.29 -42.54
C SER A 426 9.88 -26.96 -42.43
N ARG A 427 10.48 -27.01 -41.23
CA ARG A 427 11.77 -27.72 -41.01
C ARG A 427 11.63 -29.23 -40.94
N ASP A 428 10.65 -29.75 -40.18
CA ASP A 428 10.48 -31.18 -39.95
C ASP A 428 9.65 -31.87 -41.05
N CYS A 429 8.67 -31.19 -41.65
CA CYS A 429 7.96 -31.75 -42.81
C CYS A 429 8.72 -31.51 -44.12
N GLY A 430 9.58 -30.50 -44.21
CA GLY A 430 10.47 -30.30 -45.36
C GLY A 430 11.54 -31.38 -45.45
N LYS A 431 12.27 -31.61 -44.34
CA LYS A 431 13.31 -32.65 -44.30
C LYS A 431 12.77 -34.07 -44.44
N SER A 432 11.62 -34.38 -43.83
CA SER A 432 11.01 -35.72 -44.00
C SER A 432 10.42 -35.96 -45.38
N VAL A 433 10.22 -34.94 -46.22
CA VAL A 433 9.83 -35.13 -47.63
C VAL A 433 11.07 -35.30 -48.52
N GLU A 434 12.14 -34.57 -48.25
CA GLU A 434 13.41 -34.68 -49.01
C GLU A 434 14.14 -35.99 -48.70
N ASP A 435 14.31 -36.35 -47.42
CA ASP A 435 14.98 -37.59 -46.99
C ASP A 435 14.21 -38.85 -47.43
N PHE A 436 12.88 -38.77 -47.53
CA PHE A 436 12.05 -39.90 -47.99
C PHE A 436 12.00 -40.02 -49.52
N SER A 437 12.38 -38.96 -50.25
CA SER A 437 12.39 -38.95 -51.73
C SER A 437 13.65 -39.54 -52.35
N GLU A 438 14.75 -39.65 -51.59
CA GLU A 438 16.00 -40.24 -52.08
C GLU A 438 16.13 -41.74 -51.76
N GLU A 439 15.64 -42.24 -50.63
CA GLU A 439 15.74 -43.67 -50.29
C GLU A 439 14.66 -44.57 -50.92
N ASN A 440 13.56 -44.03 -51.44
CA ASN A 440 12.41 -44.84 -51.89
C ASN A 440 11.93 -44.62 -53.35
N LYS A 441 12.82 -44.21 -54.26
CA LYS A 441 12.46 -44.09 -55.69
C LYS A 441 12.15 -45.42 -56.41
N THR A 442 12.41 -46.57 -55.80
CA THR A 442 12.25 -47.87 -56.46
C THR A 442 11.04 -48.68 -56.02
N TYR A 443 10.27 -48.23 -55.04
CA TYR A 443 9.02 -48.88 -54.67
C TYR A 443 8.03 -47.79 -54.30
N LEU A 444 7.00 -47.62 -55.14
CA LEU A 444 5.59 -47.44 -54.75
C LEU A 444 4.79 -46.89 -55.93
N GLY A 445 4.04 -47.79 -56.58
CA GLY A 445 2.75 -47.44 -57.15
C GLY A 445 1.75 -47.17 -56.02
N ASP A 446 0.90 -46.18 -56.22
CA ASP A 446 -0.35 -45.91 -55.48
C ASP A 446 -0.32 -45.57 -53.97
N ALA A 447 0.80 -45.11 -53.41
CA ALA A 447 0.85 -44.63 -52.01
C ALA A 447 0.84 -43.09 -51.83
N LYS A 448 0.21 -42.33 -52.74
CA LYS A 448 0.13 -40.86 -52.59
C LYS A 448 -0.98 -40.40 -51.63
N PHE A 449 -1.94 -41.26 -51.28
CA PHE A 449 -3.09 -40.91 -50.42
C PHE A 449 -2.91 -41.28 -48.93
N SER A 450 -2.04 -42.26 -48.63
CA SER A 450 -1.78 -42.70 -47.24
C SER A 450 -0.85 -41.76 -46.46
N LEU A 451 0.12 -41.12 -47.12
CA LEU A 451 1.12 -40.27 -46.46
C LEU A 451 0.53 -38.97 -45.88
N THR A 452 -0.51 -38.40 -46.50
CA THR A 452 -1.21 -37.22 -45.96
C THR A 452 -1.97 -37.50 -44.67
N TRP A 453 -2.33 -38.76 -44.39
CA TRP A 453 -3.08 -39.14 -43.20
C TRP A 453 -2.16 -39.35 -41.99
N ASP A 454 -0.95 -39.87 -42.21
CA ASP A 454 0.05 -40.07 -41.15
C ASP A 454 0.68 -38.76 -40.66
N LEU A 455 0.93 -37.80 -41.56
CA LEU A 455 1.37 -36.44 -41.17
C LEU A 455 0.32 -35.70 -40.33
N ARG A 456 -0.97 -35.83 -40.69
CA ARG A 456 -2.09 -35.30 -39.88
C ARG A 456 -2.17 -35.99 -38.51
N SER A 457 -1.97 -37.30 -38.45
CA SER A 457 -1.95 -38.06 -37.20
C SER A 457 -0.76 -37.68 -36.30
N TYR A 458 0.42 -37.43 -36.87
CA TYR A 458 1.61 -36.99 -36.12
C TYR A 458 1.42 -35.59 -35.54
N CYS A 459 0.89 -34.64 -36.30
CA CYS A 459 0.51 -33.32 -35.80
C CYS A 459 -0.60 -33.39 -34.73
N TYR A 460 -1.60 -34.27 -34.93
CA TYR A 460 -2.69 -34.47 -33.98
C TYR A 460 -2.24 -35.08 -32.65
N GLN A 461 -1.28 -36.02 -32.68
CA GLN A 461 -0.65 -36.59 -31.49
C GLN A 461 0.13 -35.53 -30.70
N ASN A 462 0.88 -34.66 -31.39
CA ASN A 462 1.57 -33.53 -30.75
C ASN A 462 0.59 -32.52 -30.12
N MET A 463 -0.58 -32.29 -30.72
CA MET A 463 -1.67 -31.51 -30.10
C MET A 463 -2.29 -32.20 -28.86
N LYS A 464 -2.38 -33.54 -28.87
CA LYS A 464 -2.77 -34.33 -27.69
C LYS A 464 -1.73 -34.23 -26.57
N THR A 465 -0.45 -34.05 -26.87
CA THR A 465 0.60 -33.83 -25.86
C THR A 465 0.45 -32.46 -25.19
N LEU A 466 -0.02 -31.44 -25.91
CA LEU A 466 -0.40 -30.14 -25.32
C LEU A 466 -1.59 -30.26 -24.34
N LYS A 467 -2.52 -31.20 -24.57
CA LYS A 467 -3.62 -31.54 -23.63
C LYS A 467 -3.11 -32.04 -22.28
N LYS A 468 -1.98 -32.76 -22.24
CA LYS A 468 -1.35 -33.25 -20.99
C LYS A 468 -0.62 -32.16 -20.20
N LYS A 469 -0.26 -31.04 -20.83
CA LYS A 469 0.54 -29.96 -20.22
C LYS A 469 -0.28 -28.78 -19.65
N GLY A 470 -1.60 -28.89 -19.57
CA GLY A 470 -2.42 -27.98 -18.76
C GLY A 470 -2.89 -26.67 -19.39
N PHE A 471 -2.92 -26.54 -20.73
CA PHE A 471 -3.38 -25.31 -21.39
C PHE A 471 -4.89 -25.03 -21.19
N SER A 472 -5.23 -23.73 -21.09
CA SER A 472 -6.59 -23.24 -20.84
C SER A 472 -7.59 -23.68 -21.92
N LYS A 473 -8.85 -23.88 -21.51
CA LYS A 473 -9.95 -24.35 -22.38
C LYS A 473 -10.16 -23.43 -23.61
N ILE A 474 -9.93 -22.12 -23.45
CA ILE A 474 -10.13 -21.09 -24.48
C ILE A 474 -9.17 -21.29 -25.66
N LEU A 475 -7.88 -21.52 -25.39
CA LEU A 475 -6.87 -21.76 -26.45
C LEU A 475 -7.16 -23.05 -27.21
N ARG A 476 -7.69 -24.06 -26.50
CA ARG A 476 -8.05 -25.37 -27.05
C ARG A 476 -9.23 -25.28 -28.02
N ASP A 477 -10.29 -24.57 -27.62
CA ASP A 477 -11.49 -24.43 -28.43
C ASP A 477 -11.21 -23.63 -29.72
N TYR A 478 -10.29 -22.66 -29.67
CA TYR A 478 -9.86 -21.90 -30.84
C TYR A 478 -8.98 -22.72 -31.80
N LEU A 479 -7.97 -23.45 -31.30
CA LEU A 479 -7.12 -24.31 -32.14
C LEU A 479 -7.94 -25.42 -32.83
N MET A 480 -8.93 -25.97 -32.12
CA MET A 480 -9.87 -26.94 -32.71
C MET A 480 -10.80 -26.31 -33.74
N LYS A 481 -11.20 -25.04 -33.58
CA LYS A 481 -11.97 -24.32 -34.59
C LYS A 481 -11.13 -24.07 -35.85
N ARG A 482 -9.88 -23.63 -35.71
CA ARG A 482 -9.00 -23.35 -36.86
C ARG A 482 -8.55 -24.61 -37.59
N TYR A 483 -8.35 -25.72 -36.87
CA TYR A 483 -8.11 -27.04 -37.47
C TYR A 483 -9.31 -27.56 -38.29
N LYS A 484 -10.54 -27.12 -37.98
CA LYS A 484 -11.73 -27.48 -38.77
C LYS A 484 -11.93 -26.58 -40.00
N GLU A 485 -11.29 -25.42 -40.02
CA GLU A 485 -11.37 -24.45 -41.12
C GLU A 485 -10.25 -24.64 -42.16
N LEU A 486 -9.21 -25.41 -41.81
CA LEU A 486 -8.15 -25.92 -42.70
C LEU A 486 -8.45 -27.37 -43.09
#